data_AF-A0A2E8SQX7-F1
#
_entry.id   AF-A0A2E8SQX7-F1
#
_cell.length_a   1.000
_cell.length_b   1.000
_cell.length_c   1.000
_cell.angle_alpha   90.00
_cell.angle_beta   90.00
_cell.angle_gamma   90.00
#
_symmetry.space_group_name_H-M   'P 1'
#
loop_
_entity.id
_entity.type
_entity.pdbx_description
1 polymer ?
#
loop_
_entity_poly.entity_id
_entity_poly.type
_entity_poly.pdbx_seq_one_letter_code
_entity_poly.pdbx_strand_id
1 'polypeptide(L)'
;MIKPGVLAVLTPVVVAFGFKYATDAATAAQALGGLLAGVTVSGVLLALFQSNAGGAWDNAKKMFEVGDGVEVDGVYHKKGSEAHKAGVVGDTVGDPLKDTSGPSLNILLKLMSVIALVIAPLLVDGAPDSAGGAEESGGANVEETQGTTPDENTTDDNSEDANNENGGENSNANSTTDENNGQTQPESGGGN
;
A
#
# COMPACT_ATOMS: atom_id res chain seq x y z
N MET A 1 -18.13 -8.36 22.88
CA MET A 1 -17.79 -6.93 22.76
C MET A 1 -16.70 -6.47 23.73
N ILE A 2 -16.66 -6.97 24.97
CA ILE A 2 -15.63 -6.56 25.95
C ILE A 2 -14.21 -7.00 25.50
N LYS A 3 -14.03 -8.27 25.12
CA LYS A 3 -12.69 -8.82 24.83
C LYS A 3 -11.93 -8.06 23.72
N PRO A 4 -12.51 -7.74 22.55
CA PRO A 4 -11.79 -6.99 21.51
C PRO A 4 -11.45 -5.56 21.93
N GLY A 5 -12.36 -4.87 22.62
CA GLY A 5 -12.13 -3.51 23.11
C GLY A 5 -11.03 -3.47 24.17
N VAL A 6 -11.02 -4.42 25.10
CA VAL A 6 -9.97 -4.56 26.11
C VAL A 6 -8.60 -4.80 25.45
N LEU A 7 -8.53 -5.64 24.41
CA LEU A 7 -7.28 -5.87 23.68
C LEU A 7 -6.75 -4.58 23.03
N ALA A 8 -7.63 -3.79 22.41
CA ALA A 8 -7.24 -2.52 21.77
C ALA A 8 -6.66 -1.49 22.76
N VAL A 9 -7.17 -1.48 23.99
CA VAL A 9 -6.69 -0.56 25.06
C VAL A 9 -5.44 -1.11 25.74
N LEU A 10 -5.42 -2.39 26.08
CA LEU A 10 -4.32 -2.98 26.84
C LEU A 10 -3.05 -3.16 26.02
N THR A 11 -3.15 -3.47 24.72
CA THR A 11 -1.97 -3.72 23.88
C THR A 11 -0.97 -2.54 23.88
N PRO A 12 -1.37 -1.29 23.58
CA PRO A 12 -0.44 -0.16 23.63
C PRO A 12 0.07 0.12 25.04
N VAL A 13 -0.74 -0.09 26.09
CA VAL A 13 -0.31 0.08 27.50
C VAL A 13 0.78 -0.93 27.87
N VAL A 14 0.57 -2.21 27.55
CA VAL A 14 1.51 -3.29 27.85
C VAL A 14 2.80 -3.12 27.06
N VAL A 15 2.74 -2.74 25.78
CA VAL A 15 3.94 -2.48 24.97
C VAL A 15 4.69 -1.26 25.50
N ALA A 16 4.01 -0.14 25.73
CA ALA A 16 4.64 1.09 26.18
C ALA A 16 5.34 0.94 27.54
N PHE A 17 4.62 0.48 28.57
CA PHE A 17 5.20 0.34 29.90
C PHE A 17 6.06 -0.92 30.04
N GLY A 18 5.71 -2.03 29.37
CA GLY A 18 6.52 -3.25 29.39
C GLY A 18 7.92 -3.03 28.84
N PHE A 19 8.06 -2.31 27.72
CA PHE A 19 9.37 -1.92 27.21
C PHE A 19 10.02 -0.82 28.08
N LYS A 20 9.27 0.15 28.62
CA LYS A 20 9.83 1.14 29.57
C LYS A 20 10.49 0.49 30.79
N TYR A 21 9.91 -0.60 31.32
CA TYR A 21 10.46 -1.33 32.47
C TYR A 21 11.57 -2.33 32.10
N ALA A 22 11.60 -2.82 30.86
CA ALA A 22 12.59 -3.80 30.40
C ALA A 22 13.84 -3.16 29.78
N THR A 23 13.71 -1.98 29.18
CA THR A 23 14.75 -1.28 28.43
C THR A 23 14.79 0.21 28.82
N ASP A 24 15.20 1.10 27.90
CA ASP A 24 15.15 2.55 28.05
C ASP A 24 13.90 3.19 27.40
N ALA A 25 13.68 4.48 27.68
CA ALA A 25 12.54 5.25 27.19
C ALA A 25 12.51 5.43 25.67
N ALA A 26 13.67 5.53 25.01
CA ALA A 26 13.73 5.73 23.56
C ALA A 26 13.34 4.43 22.83
N THR A 27 13.84 3.30 23.30
CA THR A 27 13.45 1.97 22.80
C THR A 27 11.95 1.71 23.00
N ALA A 28 11.38 2.11 24.14
CA ALA A 28 9.94 1.98 24.39
C ALA A 28 9.09 2.81 23.42
N ALA A 29 9.51 4.03 23.10
CA ALA A 29 8.86 4.89 22.11
C ALA A 29 8.96 4.30 20.69
N GLN A 30 10.13 3.77 20.31
CA GLN A 30 10.32 3.09 19.02
C GLN A 30 9.46 1.83 18.90
N ALA A 31 9.36 1.03 19.97
CA ALA A 31 8.50 -0.15 20.00
C ALA A 31 7.01 0.22 19.81
N LEU A 32 6.58 1.32 20.43
CA LEU A 32 5.23 1.85 20.25
C LEU A 32 4.99 2.35 18.82
N GLY A 33 5.98 3.04 18.22
CA GLY A 33 5.94 3.45 16.82
C GLY A 33 5.88 2.26 15.85
N GLY A 34 6.67 1.20 16.11
CA GLY A 34 6.65 -0.04 15.33
C GLY A 34 5.32 -0.77 15.43
N LEU A 35 4.73 -0.83 16.64
CA LEU A 35 3.39 -1.36 16.86
C LEU A 35 2.35 -0.61 16.01
N LEU A 36 2.39 0.73 16.03
CA LEU A 36 1.46 1.56 15.25
C LEU A 36 1.62 1.37 13.76
N ALA A 37 2.86 1.33 13.25
CA ALA A 37 3.13 1.10 11.84
C ALA A 37 2.60 -0.28 11.40
N GLY A 38 2.92 -1.34 12.14
CA GLY A 38 2.50 -2.71 11.81
C GLY A 38 0.99 -2.90 11.87
N VAL A 39 0.36 -2.42 12.93
CA VAL A 39 -1.09 -2.52 13.13
C VAL A 39 -1.85 -1.70 12.09
N THR A 40 -1.35 -0.52 11.71
CA THR A 40 -1.98 0.31 10.66
C THR A 40 -1.93 -0.37 9.30
N VAL A 41 -0.75 -0.80 8.84
CA VAL A 41 -0.60 -1.40 7.51
C VAL A 41 -1.39 -2.71 7.41
N SER A 42 -1.22 -3.62 8.37
CA SER A 42 -1.93 -4.91 8.36
C SER A 42 -3.43 -4.76 8.58
N GLY A 43 -3.84 -3.89 9.51
CA GLY A 43 -5.23 -3.72 9.89
C GLY A 43 -6.07 -3.03 8.82
N VAL A 44 -5.56 -1.96 8.19
CA VAL A 44 -6.31 -1.26 7.15
C VAL A 44 -6.57 -2.18 5.95
N LEU A 45 -5.55 -2.92 5.50
CA LEU A 45 -5.69 -3.87 4.41
C LEU A 45 -6.72 -4.96 4.74
N LEU A 46 -6.69 -5.50 5.96
CA LEU A 46 -7.65 -6.51 6.40
C LEU A 46 -9.08 -5.96 6.51
N ALA A 47 -9.27 -4.74 7.03
CA ALA A 47 -10.58 -4.11 7.15
C ALA A 47 -11.23 -3.88 5.78
N LEU A 48 -10.44 -3.41 4.81
CA LEU A 48 -10.88 -3.22 3.43
C LEU A 48 -11.23 -4.55 2.78
N PHE A 49 -10.38 -5.57 2.94
CA PHE A 49 -10.64 -6.91 2.42
C PHE A 49 -11.97 -7.47 2.94
N GLN A 50 -12.21 -7.42 4.25
CA GLN A 50 -13.42 -7.97 4.87
C GLN A 50 -14.69 -7.26 4.38
N SER A 51 -14.64 -5.93 4.28
CA SER A 51 -15.77 -5.12 3.83
C SER A 51 -16.08 -5.38 2.36
N ASN A 52 -15.06 -5.44 1.51
CA ASN A 52 -15.22 -5.66 0.07
C ASN A 52 -15.62 -7.11 -0.25
N ALA A 53 -14.99 -8.10 0.39
CA ALA A 53 -15.30 -9.51 0.16
C ALA A 53 -16.72 -9.86 0.60
N GLY A 54 -17.15 -9.42 1.78
CA GLY A 54 -18.52 -9.68 2.26
C GLY A 54 -19.56 -8.95 1.41
N GLY A 55 -19.30 -7.70 1.00
CA GLY A 55 -20.17 -6.97 0.07
C GLY A 55 -20.26 -7.63 -1.32
N ALA A 56 -19.15 -8.16 -1.83
CA ALA A 56 -19.13 -8.89 -3.09
C ALA A 56 -19.98 -10.17 -3.03
N TRP A 57 -19.90 -10.94 -1.94
CA TRP A 57 -20.74 -12.13 -1.75
C TRP A 57 -22.23 -11.79 -1.63
N ASP A 58 -22.61 -10.73 -0.92
CA ASP A 58 -24.01 -10.27 -0.86
C ASP A 58 -24.53 -9.85 -2.24
N ASN A 59 -23.73 -9.09 -2.99
CA ASN A 59 -24.07 -8.66 -4.33
C ASN A 59 -24.20 -9.85 -5.29
N ALA A 60 -23.28 -10.82 -5.22
CA ALA A 60 -23.35 -12.04 -6.02
C ALA A 60 -24.61 -12.86 -5.73
N LYS A 61 -24.99 -13.00 -4.44
CA LYS A 61 -26.25 -13.64 -4.05
C LYS A 61 -27.45 -12.89 -4.64
N LYS A 62 -27.48 -11.55 -4.54
CA LYS A 62 -28.57 -10.72 -5.07
C LYS A 62 -28.71 -10.82 -6.59
N MET A 63 -27.63 -11.02 -7.35
CA MET A 63 -27.70 -11.21 -8.80
C MET A 63 -28.55 -12.41 -9.22
N PHE A 64 -28.64 -13.46 -8.40
CA PHE A 64 -29.52 -14.61 -8.67
C PHE A 64 -30.96 -14.41 -8.18
N GLU A 65 -31.20 -13.42 -7.32
CA GLU A 65 -32.49 -13.15 -6.68
C GLU A 65 -33.30 -12.04 -7.36
N VAL A 66 -32.62 -11.13 -8.07
CA VAL A 66 -33.23 -10.01 -8.78
C VAL A 66 -33.54 -10.40 -10.23
N GLY A 67 -34.70 -9.97 -10.73
CA GLY A 67 -35.13 -10.24 -12.10
C GLY A 67 -35.39 -11.73 -12.37
N ASP A 68 -35.13 -12.17 -13.61
CA ASP A 68 -35.29 -13.57 -14.02
C ASP A 68 -34.07 -14.45 -13.65
N GLY A 69 -33.03 -13.87 -13.05
CA GLY A 69 -31.75 -14.50 -12.76
C GLY A 69 -30.62 -13.93 -13.61
N VAL A 70 -29.46 -14.59 -13.59
CA VAL A 70 -28.28 -14.20 -14.36
C VAL A 70 -27.77 -15.38 -15.19
N GLU A 71 -27.37 -15.10 -16.43
CA GLU A 71 -26.69 -16.07 -17.29
C GLU A 71 -25.19 -15.99 -17.06
N VAL A 72 -24.57 -17.13 -16.77
CA VAL A 72 -23.10 -17.26 -16.61
C VAL A 72 -22.66 -18.42 -17.50
N ASP A 73 -21.69 -18.17 -18.39
CA ASP A 73 -21.13 -19.18 -19.30
C ASP A 73 -22.19 -19.94 -20.13
N GLY A 74 -23.26 -19.24 -20.56
CA GLY A 74 -24.34 -19.85 -21.34
C GLY A 74 -25.37 -20.62 -20.51
N VAL A 75 -25.26 -20.63 -19.18
CA VAL A 75 -26.18 -21.31 -18.26
C VAL A 75 -26.98 -20.28 -17.46
N TYR A 76 -28.30 -20.40 -17.52
CA TYR A 76 -29.20 -19.50 -16.80
C TYR A 76 -29.37 -19.94 -15.35
N HIS A 77 -28.96 -19.08 -14.42
CA HIS A 77 -29.03 -19.33 -12.98
C HIS A 77 -30.04 -18.37 -12.33
N LYS A 78 -31.01 -18.95 -11.62
CA LYS A 78 -32.05 -18.22 -10.89
C LYS A 78 -32.10 -18.62 -9.43
N LYS A 79 -32.94 -17.94 -8.66
CA LYS A 79 -33.25 -18.27 -7.27
C LYS A 79 -33.59 -19.76 -7.11
N GLY A 80 -32.94 -20.42 -6.16
CA GLY A 80 -33.08 -21.84 -5.87
C GLY A 80 -32.16 -22.76 -6.68
N SER A 81 -31.40 -22.25 -7.65
CA SER A 81 -30.35 -23.01 -8.33
C SER A 81 -29.18 -23.34 -7.38
N GLU A 82 -28.35 -24.31 -7.76
CA GLU A 82 -27.14 -24.65 -6.99
C GLU A 82 -26.18 -23.46 -6.86
N ALA A 83 -26.04 -22.64 -7.91
CA ALA A 83 -25.26 -21.40 -7.86
C ALA A 83 -25.83 -20.38 -6.86
N HIS A 84 -27.17 -20.24 -6.80
CA HIS A 84 -27.81 -19.38 -5.79
C HIS A 84 -27.55 -19.88 -4.37
N LYS A 85 -27.66 -21.19 -4.12
CA LYS A 85 -27.35 -21.77 -2.80
C LYS A 85 -25.90 -21.52 -2.40
N ALA A 86 -24.96 -21.67 -3.33
CA ALA A 86 -23.55 -21.34 -3.08
C ALA A 86 -23.36 -19.85 -2.75
N GLY A 87 -24.06 -18.95 -3.45
CA GLY A 87 -24.08 -17.51 -3.14
C GLY A 87 -24.64 -17.20 -1.75
N VAL A 88 -25.71 -17.89 -1.32
CA VAL A 88 -26.27 -17.75 0.04
C VAL A 88 -25.26 -18.16 1.11
N VAL A 89 -24.52 -19.25 0.89
CA VAL A 89 -23.44 -19.66 1.81
C VAL A 89 -22.34 -18.61 1.86
N GLY A 90 -21.93 -18.06 0.70
CA GLY A 90 -20.95 -16.98 0.62
C GLY A 90 -21.37 -15.74 1.41
N ASP A 91 -22.62 -15.29 1.24
CA ASP A 91 -23.15 -14.13 1.99
C ASP A 91 -23.24 -14.42 3.49
N THR A 92 -23.63 -15.63 3.89
CA THR A 92 -23.67 -16.04 5.31
C THR A 92 -22.28 -15.98 5.96
N VAL A 93 -21.22 -16.34 5.21
CA VAL A 93 -19.83 -16.18 5.66
C VAL A 93 -19.40 -14.70 5.62
N GLY A 94 -19.91 -13.94 4.66
CA GLY A 94 -19.61 -12.52 4.45
C GLY A 94 -20.27 -11.56 5.44
N ASP A 95 -21.42 -11.89 6.02
CA ASP A 95 -22.18 -11.05 6.95
C ASP A 95 -21.35 -10.67 8.20
N PRO A 96 -20.70 -11.63 8.92
CA PRO A 96 -19.78 -11.26 10.00
C PRO A 96 -18.62 -10.38 9.54
N LEU A 97 -18.13 -10.54 8.30
CA LEU A 97 -16.99 -9.80 7.78
C LEU A 97 -17.36 -8.35 7.43
N LYS A 98 -18.48 -8.13 6.73
CA LYS A 98 -18.89 -6.79 6.27
C LYS A 98 -19.63 -5.98 7.33
N ASP A 99 -20.41 -6.63 8.20
CA ASP A 99 -21.29 -5.91 9.14
C ASP A 99 -20.73 -5.84 10.56
N THR A 100 -19.81 -6.75 10.92
CA THR A 100 -19.24 -6.79 12.26
C THR A 100 -17.75 -6.48 12.26
N SER A 101 -16.91 -7.36 11.72
CA SER A 101 -15.45 -7.24 11.91
C SER A 101 -14.85 -6.14 11.06
N GLY A 102 -15.22 -6.00 9.78
CA GLY A 102 -14.65 -5.00 8.87
C GLY A 102 -14.80 -3.56 9.38
N PRO A 103 -16.03 -3.09 9.67
CA PRO A 103 -16.24 -1.77 10.24
C PRO A 103 -15.60 -1.60 11.63
N SER A 104 -15.66 -2.64 12.48
CA SER A 104 -15.10 -2.58 13.83
C SER A 104 -13.56 -2.48 13.81
N LEU A 105 -12.90 -3.12 12.86
CA LEU A 105 -11.44 -3.11 12.75
C LEU A 105 -10.93 -1.69 12.44
N ASN A 106 -11.61 -0.94 11.56
CA ASN A 106 -11.29 0.47 11.30
C ASN A 106 -11.36 1.34 12.56
N ILE A 107 -12.37 1.14 13.41
CA ILE A 107 -12.50 1.86 14.68
C ILE A 107 -11.45 1.40 15.69
N LEU A 108 -11.19 0.10 15.77
CA LEU A 108 -10.23 -0.49 16.70
C LEU A 108 -8.83 0.07 16.46
N LEU A 109 -8.41 0.17 15.19
CA LEU A 109 -7.12 0.77 14.82
C LEU A 109 -7.02 2.23 15.25
N LYS A 110 -8.06 3.02 14.97
CA LYS A 110 -8.08 4.44 15.36
C LYS A 110 -7.98 4.62 16.87
N LEU A 111 -8.73 3.83 17.64
CA LEU A 111 -8.69 3.89 19.10
C LEU A 111 -7.31 3.48 19.64
N MET A 112 -6.74 2.39 19.11
CA MET A 112 -5.40 1.94 19.51
C MET A 112 -4.33 2.98 19.21
N SER A 113 -4.40 3.63 18.04
CA SER A 113 -3.49 4.71 17.65
C SER A 113 -3.61 5.94 18.55
N VAL A 114 -4.83 6.39 18.86
CA VAL A 114 -5.04 7.52 19.77
C VAL A 114 -4.48 7.22 21.16
N ILE A 115 -4.75 6.03 21.69
CA ILE A 115 -4.25 5.64 23.03
C ILE A 115 -2.72 5.61 23.05
N ALA A 116 -2.09 5.04 22.02
CA ALA A 116 -0.63 5.01 21.92
C ALA A 116 -0.04 6.43 21.86
N LEU A 117 -0.63 7.33 21.07
CA LEU A 117 -0.18 8.72 20.98
C LEU A 117 -0.37 9.50 22.30
N VAL A 118 -1.41 9.19 23.07
CA VAL A 118 -1.60 9.76 24.41
C VAL A 118 -0.56 9.24 25.41
N ILE A 119 -0.12 7.99 25.27
CA ILE A 119 0.89 7.39 26.14
C ILE A 119 2.31 7.84 25.78
N ALA A 120 2.60 8.10 24.50
CA ALA A 120 3.93 8.47 24.01
C ALA A 120 4.65 9.56 24.86
N PRO A 121 4.04 10.73 25.19
CA PRO A 121 4.70 11.73 26.02
C PRO A 121 4.98 11.27 27.46
N LEU A 122 4.27 10.27 27.98
CA LEU A 122 4.47 9.72 29.33
C LEU A 122 5.68 8.78 29.43
N LEU A 123 6.26 8.39 28.29
CA LEU A 123 7.46 7.54 28.25
C LEU A 123 8.74 8.35 28.43
N VAL A 124 8.73 9.63 28.07
CA VAL A 124 9.88 10.53 28.17
C VAL A 124 9.77 11.33 29.46
N ASP A 125 10.50 10.92 30.50
CA ASP A 125 10.52 11.66 31.76
C ASP A 125 11.24 13.01 31.54
N GLY A 126 10.48 14.13 31.59
CA GLY A 126 11.03 15.50 31.51
C GLY A 126 10.75 16.31 30.25
N ALA A 127 9.72 15.98 29.44
CA ALA A 127 9.34 16.83 28.33
C ALA A 127 8.84 18.21 28.84
N PRO A 128 9.50 19.34 28.49
CA PRO A 128 8.93 20.66 28.74
C PRO A 128 7.62 20.77 27.97
N ASP A 129 6.66 21.52 28.53
CA ASP A 129 5.37 21.85 27.93
C ASP A 129 5.54 22.54 26.57
N SER A 130 5.84 21.79 25.50
CA SER A 130 5.88 22.27 24.12
C SER A 130 5.96 21.07 23.19
N ALA A 131 4.88 20.87 22.43
CA ALA A 131 4.89 20.08 21.21
C ALA A 131 6.02 20.60 20.29
N GLY A 132 7.14 19.88 20.25
CA GLY A 132 8.26 20.12 19.35
C GLY A 132 8.24 19.05 18.26
N GLY A 133 8.26 19.50 17.01
CA GLY A 133 7.94 18.71 15.83
C GLY A 133 8.80 17.47 15.63
N ALA A 134 8.21 16.49 14.95
CA ALA A 134 8.95 15.41 14.31
C ALA A 134 9.96 16.03 13.35
N GLU A 135 11.26 15.88 13.64
CA GLU A 135 12.27 16.11 12.63
C GLU A 135 12.17 15.00 11.58
N GLU A 136 11.86 15.41 10.37
CA GLU A 136 11.87 14.59 9.17
C GLU A 136 13.33 14.27 8.81
N SER A 137 13.86 13.16 9.36
CA SER A 137 15.12 12.58 8.91
C SER A 137 14.83 11.54 7.83
N GLY A 138 14.73 12.01 6.59
CA GLY A 138 14.46 11.20 5.40
C GLY A 138 15.36 11.59 4.24
N GLY A 139 16.68 11.59 4.44
CA GLY A 139 17.67 11.73 3.37
C GLY A 139 18.45 10.43 3.21
N ALA A 140 17.94 9.49 2.41
CA ALA A 140 18.72 8.32 1.99
C ALA A 140 19.71 8.76 0.90
N ASN A 141 20.98 8.93 1.26
CA ASN A 141 22.07 8.97 0.28
C ASN A 141 22.28 7.55 -0.26
N VAL A 142 22.09 7.37 -1.56
CA VAL A 142 22.52 6.18 -2.28
C VAL A 142 24.02 6.33 -2.53
N GLU A 143 24.84 5.61 -1.78
CA GLU A 143 26.26 5.42 -2.10
C GLU A 143 26.38 4.52 -3.34
N GLU A 144 26.79 5.12 -4.46
CA GLU A 144 27.16 4.38 -5.67
C GLU A 144 28.52 3.70 -5.43
N THR A 145 28.50 2.38 -5.30
CA THR A 145 29.69 1.55 -5.10
C THR A 145 30.47 1.46 -6.43
N GLN A 146 31.56 2.22 -6.57
CA GLN A 146 32.51 2.04 -7.67
C GLN A 146 33.36 0.79 -7.43
N GLY A 147 33.26 -0.18 -8.34
CA GLY A 147 34.05 -1.39 -8.35
C GLY A 147 35.51 -1.15 -8.79
N THR A 148 36.44 -1.57 -7.95
CA THR A 148 37.87 -1.89 -8.21
C THR A 148 38.01 -2.94 -9.32
N THR A 149 38.90 -2.88 -10.32
CA THR A 149 40.40 -3.05 -10.37
C THR A 149 40.77 -3.41 -11.85
N PRO A 150 42.05 -3.58 -12.30
CA PRO A 150 43.39 -3.31 -11.71
C PRO A 150 44.37 -2.51 -12.63
N ASP A 151 45.51 -2.13 -12.04
CA ASP A 151 46.75 -1.61 -12.66
C ASP A 151 47.43 -2.56 -13.69
N GLU A 152 47.89 -2.00 -14.81
CA GLU A 152 49.05 -2.38 -15.66
C GLU A 152 49.15 -1.31 -16.78
N ASN A 153 50.26 -0.72 -17.23
CA ASN A 153 51.69 -0.87 -16.96
C ASN A 153 52.41 0.35 -17.63
N THR A 154 53.38 0.91 -16.92
CA THR A 154 54.63 1.62 -17.28
C THR A 154 54.93 2.02 -18.74
N THR A 155 55.58 3.19 -18.87
CA THR A 155 56.88 3.49 -19.55
C THR A 155 56.84 4.59 -20.62
N ASP A 156 57.80 5.50 -20.47
CA ASP A 156 58.40 6.36 -21.49
C ASP A 156 58.69 5.61 -22.81
N ASP A 157 58.60 6.28 -23.96
CA ASP A 157 59.76 6.62 -24.83
C ASP A 157 59.32 7.02 -26.26
N ASN A 158 60.04 7.99 -26.82
CA ASN A 158 60.36 8.30 -28.21
C ASN A 158 59.45 7.95 -29.41
N SER A 159 59.18 9.01 -30.20
CA SER A 159 59.36 9.17 -31.66
C SER A 159 58.66 8.25 -32.69
N GLU A 160 58.32 8.88 -33.84
CA GLU A 160 57.96 8.27 -35.14
C GLU A 160 56.55 7.63 -35.18
N ASP A 161 55.75 7.62 -36.24
CA ASP A 161 55.73 8.21 -37.57
C ASP A 161 54.30 8.01 -38.14
N ALA A 162 54.01 8.64 -39.27
CA ALA A 162 52.96 8.28 -40.27
C ALA A 162 51.47 8.41 -39.87
N ASN A 163 50.73 9.38 -40.43
CA ASN A 163 49.96 9.25 -41.70
C ASN A 163 49.24 7.90 -41.87
N ASN A 164 47.90 7.89 -41.89
CA ASN A 164 47.15 7.48 -43.09
C ASN A 164 45.61 7.71 -42.98
N GLU A 165 45.11 8.52 -43.90
CA GLU A 165 43.89 8.43 -44.74
C GLU A 165 42.55 7.82 -44.31
N ASN A 166 41.50 8.52 -44.79
CA ASN A 166 40.23 8.05 -45.35
C ASN A 166 39.21 7.41 -44.39
N GLY A 167 37.90 7.66 -44.49
CA GLY A 167 37.09 8.19 -45.60
C GLY A 167 35.74 7.44 -45.58
N GLY A 168 34.65 8.10 -46.03
CA GLY A 168 33.32 7.50 -46.30
C GLY A 168 32.32 7.63 -45.14
N GLU A 169 31.35 8.54 -45.19
CA GLU A 169 30.04 8.42 -45.89
C GLU A 169 29.21 7.21 -45.41
N ASN A 170 28.22 7.43 -44.54
CA ASN A 170 26.80 7.71 -44.84
C ASN A 170 25.98 6.45 -45.19
N SER A 171 24.98 6.14 -44.35
CA SER A 171 23.57 5.86 -44.74
C SER A 171 22.81 5.26 -43.54
N ASN A 172 21.74 5.91 -43.08
CA ASN A 172 20.33 5.50 -43.30
C ASN A 172 19.83 4.55 -42.17
N ALA A 173 18.67 4.67 -41.51
CA ALA A 173 17.45 5.43 -41.71
C ALA A 173 16.60 5.37 -40.41
N ASN A 174 15.74 6.38 -40.22
CA ASN A 174 14.34 6.29 -39.73
C ASN A 174 14.10 5.86 -38.25
N SER A 175 13.21 6.46 -37.46
CA SER A 175 12.08 7.37 -37.67
C SER A 175 11.72 7.96 -36.29
N THR A 176 11.62 9.28 -36.19
CA THR A 176 10.88 10.00 -35.15
C THR A 176 9.39 10.00 -35.50
N THR A 177 8.50 9.89 -34.52
CA THR A 177 7.61 10.99 -34.13
C THR A 177 6.76 10.66 -32.90
N ASP A 178 6.72 11.68 -32.06
CA ASP A 178 5.99 11.83 -30.81
C ASP A 178 4.65 12.56 -31.08
N GLU A 179 3.77 12.53 -30.08
CA GLU A 179 2.69 13.47 -29.77
C GLU A 179 1.51 13.70 -30.76
N ASN A 180 0.28 13.46 -30.27
CA ASN A 180 -0.71 14.54 -30.29
C ASN A 180 -1.84 14.41 -29.26
N ASN A 181 -1.92 15.43 -28.41
CA ASN A 181 -3.03 15.85 -27.56
C ASN A 181 -3.92 16.83 -28.36
N GLY A 182 -5.24 16.84 -28.16
CA GLY A 182 -6.07 17.90 -28.72
C GLY A 182 -7.58 17.66 -28.67
N GLN A 183 -8.24 18.32 -27.72
CA GLN A 183 -9.69 18.56 -27.68
C GLN A 183 -10.18 19.30 -28.93
N THR A 184 -11.44 19.09 -29.33
CA THR A 184 -12.52 20.11 -29.49
C THR A 184 -13.73 19.54 -30.29
N GLN A 185 -14.95 19.75 -29.78
CA GLN A 185 -16.20 19.85 -30.57
C GLN A 185 -16.34 21.34 -31.04
N PRO A 186 -17.39 21.81 -31.78
CA PRO A 186 -18.61 21.18 -32.35
C PRO A 186 -18.94 21.61 -33.80
N GLU A 187 -20.03 21.10 -34.40
CA GLU A 187 -21.18 21.89 -34.92
C GLU A 187 -22.07 21.14 -35.94
N SER A 188 -23.29 21.66 -36.03
CA SER A 188 -24.47 21.31 -36.81
C SER A 188 -24.31 21.10 -38.31
N GLY A 189 -25.23 20.32 -38.91
CA GLY A 189 -25.81 20.63 -40.22
C GLY A 189 -26.10 19.45 -41.16
N GLY A 190 -27.39 19.18 -41.36
CA GLY A 190 -27.98 18.97 -42.70
C GLY A 190 -27.80 17.62 -43.43
N GLY A 191 -28.91 16.87 -43.48
CA GLY A 191 -29.50 16.32 -44.73
C GLY A 191 -28.78 15.19 -45.47
N ASN A 192 -29.39 14.00 -45.50
CA ASN A 192 -30.21 13.53 -46.65
C ASN A 192 -31.06 12.32 -46.24
#